data_AF-A0A661VVJ7-F1
#
_entry.id   AF-A0A661VVJ7-F1
#
_cell.length_a   1.000
_cell.length_b   1.000
_cell.length_c   1.000
_cell.angle_alpha   90.00
_cell.angle_beta   90.00
_cell.angle_gamma   90.00
#
_symmetry.space_group_name_H-M   'P 1'
#
loop_
_entity.id
_entity.type
_entity.pdbx_description
1 polymer ?
#
loop_
_entity_poly.entity_id
_entity_poly.type
_entity_poly.pdbx_seq_one_letter_code
_entity_poly.pdbx_strand_id
1 'polypeptide(L)'
;VERLLEREYGPLLFYPAYARVDARIGYLTRYAPGMRENGGVYTHAATWAVLAECLLGRGDAAYRMYRKMCPIYRGLAPERYQAEPYVTPGNVDGPDSACFGRGSWTWYTGSAAWMLKVGIEGILGVRPVYEGLLVDPCIPSHWDGFRVRRVFRGAVYEIEVQNPDHVSSGVAEVVVDSHRQEGNVIPSFGDGRTHTVKITLGT
;
A
#
# COMPACT_ATOMS: atom_id res chain seq x y z
N VAL A 1 14.36 -6.77 -0.27
CA VAL A 1 13.17 -7.21 0.49
C VAL A 1 12.62 -8.52 -0.07
N GLU A 2 12.24 -8.57 -1.35
CA GLU A 2 11.54 -9.69 -2.00
C GLU A 2 12.18 -11.07 -1.74
N ARG A 3 13.50 -11.20 -1.91
CA ARG A 3 14.20 -12.48 -1.76
C ARG A 3 14.13 -13.10 -0.35
N LEU A 4 14.16 -12.29 0.70
CA LEU A 4 14.40 -12.77 2.08
C LEU A 4 13.26 -12.48 3.04
N LEU A 5 12.62 -11.32 2.90
CA LEU A 5 11.66 -10.80 3.87
C LEU A 5 10.23 -10.95 3.40
N GLU A 6 9.96 -10.96 2.10
CA GLU A 6 8.60 -11.04 1.63
C GLU A 6 8.08 -12.48 1.67
N ARG A 7 7.15 -12.75 2.59
CA ARG A 7 6.53 -14.08 2.77
C ARG A 7 5.04 -14.04 2.41
N GLU A 8 4.31 -15.09 2.77
CA GLU A 8 2.88 -15.28 2.41
C GLU A 8 1.99 -14.12 2.88
N TYR A 9 2.26 -13.58 4.08
CA TYR A 9 1.48 -12.49 4.69
C TYR A 9 2.11 -11.10 4.50
N GLY A 10 3.17 -10.98 3.71
CA GLY A 10 3.85 -9.73 3.43
C GLY A 10 5.29 -9.67 3.94
N PRO A 11 5.93 -8.49 3.84
CA PRO A 11 7.28 -8.26 4.33
C PRO A 11 7.43 -8.46 5.84
N LEU A 12 8.36 -9.32 6.25
CA LEU A 12 8.79 -9.47 7.64
C LEU A 12 9.63 -8.26 8.08
N LEU A 13 9.65 -7.98 9.39
CA LEU A 13 10.48 -6.91 9.94
C LEU A 13 11.99 -7.22 9.79
N PHE A 14 12.38 -8.48 10.00
CA PHE A 14 13.68 -9.03 9.65
C PHE A 14 13.62 -10.57 9.59
N TYR A 15 14.70 -11.20 9.13
CA TYR A 15 14.83 -12.66 9.08
C TYR A 15 16.32 -13.06 9.11
N PRO A 16 16.73 -14.14 9.80
CA PRO A 16 15.91 -15.02 10.66
C PRO A 16 15.55 -14.36 12.00
N ALA A 17 14.52 -14.87 12.68
CA ALA A 17 14.19 -14.42 14.03
C ALA A 17 15.24 -14.85 15.06
N TYR A 18 15.40 -14.09 16.14
CA TYR A 18 16.29 -14.46 17.24
C TYR A 18 15.69 -15.57 18.08
N ALA A 19 16.39 -16.70 18.21
CA ALA A 19 15.99 -17.84 19.03
C ALA A 19 16.50 -17.77 20.48
N ARG A 20 17.44 -16.86 20.79
CA ARG A 20 18.05 -16.71 22.12
C ARG A 20 18.02 -15.24 22.52
N VAL A 21 17.79 -14.99 23.80
CA VAL A 21 17.84 -13.66 24.39
C VAL A 21 19.28 -13.12 24.33
N ASP A 22 19.45 -11.92 23.77
CA ASP A 22 20.69 -11.16 23.82
C ASP A 22 20.41 -9.78 24.42
N ALA A 23 20.94 -9.54 25.63
CA ALA A 23 20.75 -8.30 26.35
C ALA A 23 21.33 -7.07 25.62
N ARG A 24 22.32 -7.25 24.73
CA ARG A 24 22.94 -6.16 23.96
C ARG A 24 22.04 -5.69 22.82
N ILE A 25 21.16 -6.56 22.31
CA ILE A 25 20.14 -6.21 21.31
C ILE A 25 18.89 -5.64 22.01
N GLY A 26 18.61 -6.11 23.22
CA GLY A 26 17.52 -5.60 24.06
C GLY A 26 16.25 -6.45 23.97
N TYR A 27 15.10 -5.81 24.27
CA TYR A 27 13.83 -6.49 24.51
C TYR A 27 13.32 -7.30 23.30
N LEU A 28 13.68 -6.89 22.08
CA LEU A 28 13.30 -7.56 20.85
C LEU A 28 13.60 -9.07 20.86
N THR A 29 14.76 -9.48 21.41
CA THR A 29 15.16 -10.89 21.50
C THR A 29 14.42 -11.71 22.56
N ARG A 30 13.53 -11.06 23.34
CA ARG A 30 12.68 -11.72 24.35
C ARG A 30 11.31 -12.09 23.81
N TYR A 31 10.92 -11.59 22.63
CA TYR A 31 9.76 -12.12 21.92
C TYR A 31 10.08 -13.51 21.37
N ALA A 32 9.07 -14.38 21.30
CA ALA A 32 9.21 -15.65 20.63
C ALA A 32 9.56 -15.45 19.13
N PRO A 33 10.36 -16.35 18.52
CA PRO A 33 10.64 -16.33 17.09
C PRO A 33 9.39 -16.19 16.23
N GLY A 34 9.43 -15.31 15.24
CA GLY A 34 8.33 -15.04 14.33
C GLY A 34 7.20 -14.18 14.92
N MET A 35 7.27 -13.77 16.18
CA MET A 35 6.22 -12.96 16.81
C MET A 35 6.61 -11.49 16.88
N ARG A 36 5.64 -10.63 16.57
CA ARG A 36 5.73 -9.17 16.69
C ARG A 36 7.00 -8.61 16.05
N GLU A 37 7.83 -7.89 16.82
CA GLU A 37 9.09 -7.32 16.37
C GLU A 37 10.14 -8.39 16.06
N ASN A 38 10.09 -9.59 16.64
CA ASN A 38 11.08 -10.64 16.40
C ASN A 38 10.75 -11.50 15.17
N GLY A 39 10.90 -10.92 13.98
CA GLY A 39 10.71 -11.65 12.71
C GLY A 39 9.26 -11.89 12.31
N GLY A 40 8.30 -11.20 12.92
CA GLY A 40 6.91 -11.15 12.45
C GLY A 40 6.72 -10.15 11.31
N VAL A 41 5.52 -10.13 10.73
CA VAL A 41 5.07 -9.04 9.86
C VAL A 41 4.60 -7.91 10.77
N TYR A 42 5.41 -6.85 10.89
CA TYR A 42 5.01 -5.60 11.51
C TYR A 42 4.31 -4.76 10.45
N THR A 43 2.97 -4.86 10.35
CA THR A 43 2.19 -4.36 9.20
C THR A 43 2.50 -2.90 8.88
N HIS A 44 2.65 -2.06 9.90
CA HIS A 44 3.02 -0.66 9.76
C HIS A 44 4.31 -0.48 8.95
N ALA A 45 5.41 -1.13 9.33
CA ALA A 45 6.68 -1.03 8.60
C ALA A 45 6.62 -1.74 7.23
N ALA A 46 5.85 -2.83 7.14
CA ALA A 46 5.68 -3.57 5.90
C ALA A 46 5.00 -2.74 4.79
N THR A 47 4.12 -1.78 5.15
CA THR A 47 3.57 -0.83 4.17
C THR A 47 4.61 0.08 3.54
N TRP A 48 5.72 0.39 4.23
CA TRP A 48 6.78 1.21 3.65
C TRP A 48 7.52 0.50 2.53
N ALA A 49 7.58 -0.83 2.58
CA ALA A 49 8.09 -1.60 1.44
C ALA A 49 7.16 -1.42 0.22
N VAL A 50 5.83 -1.48 0.40
CA VAL A 50 4.86 -1.19 -0.68
C VAL A 50 5.09 0.22 -1.25
N LEU A 51 5.22 1.22 -0.38
CA LEU A 51 5.47 2.59 -0.82
C LEU A 51 6.78 2.73 -1.59
N ALA A 52 7.85 2.05 -1.14
CA ALA A 52 9.12 2.04 -1.85
C ALA A 52 8.99 1.40 -3.25
N GLU A 53 8.22 0.31 -3.38
CA GLU A 53 7.93 -0.28 -4.70
C GLU A 53 7.18 0.70 -5.60
N CYS A 54 6.21 1.43 -5.05
CA CYS A 54 5.51 2.49 -5.78
C CYS A 54 6.47 3.57 -6.30
N LEU A 55 7.37 4.06 -5.45
CA LEU A 55 8.37 5.09 -5.81
C LEU A 55 9.38 4.61 -6.85
N LEU A 56 9.61 3.30 -6.96
CA LEU A 56 10.46 2.68 -7.98
C LEU A 56 9.71 2.38 -9.28
N GLY A 57 8.41 2.70 -9.38
CA GLY A 57 7.57 2.37 -10.54
C GLY A 57 7.23 0.87 -10.65
N ARG A 58 7.43 0.08 -9.59
CA ARG A 58 7.25 -1.38 -9.59
C ARG A 58 5.86 -1.77 -9.07
N GLY A 59 4.82 -1.34 -9.78
CA GLY A 59 3.42 -1.49 -9.39
C GLY A 59 2.96 -2.93 -9.17
N ASP A 60 3.46 -3.90 -9.95
CA ASP A 60 3.18 -5.33 -9.72
C ASP A 60 3.71 -5.83 -8.37
N ALA A 61 4.93 -5.43 -7.99
CA ALA A 61 5.51 -5.77 -6.70
C ALA A 61 4.76 -5.07 -5.56
N ALA A 62 4.46 -3.77 -5.71
CA ALA A 62 3.71 -2.98 -4.74
C ALA A 62 2.34 -3.61 -4.45
N TYR A 63 1.56 -3.89 -5.50
CA TYR A 63 0.23 -4.48 -5.38
C TYR A 63 0.26 -5.89 -4.80
N ARG A 64 1.22 -6.72 -5.22
CA ARG A 64 1.42 -8.07 -4.69
C ARG A 64 1.69 -8.05 -3.18
N MET A 65 2.57 -7.16 -2.71
CA MET A 65 2.84 -6.98 -1.28
C MET A 65 1.62 -6.44 -0.52
N TYR A 66 0.95 -5.42 -1.06
CA TYR A 66 -0.26 -4.85 -0.47
C TYR A 66 -1.38 -5.91 -0.31
N ARG A 67 -1.61 -6.71 -1.35
CA ARG A 67 -2.61 -7.77 -1.38
C ARG A 67 -2.37 -8.83 -0.29
N LYS A 68 -1.12 -9.25 -0.09
CA LYS A 68 -0.73 -10.17 0.99
C LYS A 68 -1.04 -9.63 2.39
N MET A 69 -1.07 -8.31 2.55
CA MET A 69 -1.34 -7.65 3.81
C MET A 69 -2.82 -7.34 4.06
N CYS A 70 -3.65 -7.40 3.02
CA CYS A 70 -5.04 -7.01 3.12
C CYS A 70 -5.87 -8.02 3.95
N PRO A 71 -6.58 -7.57 5.00
CA PRO A 71 -7.36 -8.41 5.91
C PRO A 71 -8.42 -9.26 5.21
N ILE A 72 -9.01 -8.75 4.13
CA ILE A 72 -10.06 -9.45 3.37
C ILE A 72 -9.53 -10.77 2.81
N TYR A 73 -8.33 -10.74 2.19
CA TYR A 73 -7.74 -11.95 1.62
C TYR A 73 -7.24 -12.92 2.69
N ARG A 74 -6.70 -12.39 3.80
CA ARG A 74 -6.28 -13.22 4.95
C ARG A 74 -7.48 -13.90 5.62
N GLY A 75 -8.59 -13.18 5.70
CA GLY A 75 -9.87 -13.62 6.23
C GLY A 75 -10.51 -14.79 5.49
N LEU A 76 -10.05 -15.10 4.27
CA LEU A 76 -10.47 -16.30 3.53
C LEU A 76 -9.98 -17.61 4.18
N ALA A 77 -9.00 -17.54 5.09
CA ALA A 77 -8.52 -18.65 5.89
C ALA A 77 -8.65 -18.35 7.39
N PRO A 78 -9.88 -18.29 7.93
CA PRO A 78 -10.14 -17.80 9.29
C PRO A 78 -9.46 -18.63 10.38
N GLU A 79 -9.35 -19.96 10.21
CA GLU A 79 -8.68 -20.86 11.15
C GLU A 79 -7.19 -20.52 11.35
N ARG A 80 -6.56 -19.98 10.30
CA ARG A 80 -5.17 -19.53 10.34
C ARG A 80 -5.06 -18.06 10.76
N TYR A 81 -5.90 -17.19 10.21
CA TYR A 81 -5.82 -15.75 10.46
C TYR A 81 -6.25 -15.36 11.87
N GLN A 82 -7.30 -15.99 12.42
CA GLN A 82 -7.80 -15.82 13.79
C GLN A 82 -8.02 -14.36 14.25
N ALA A 83 -8.27 -13.46 13.31
CA ALA A 83 -8.50 -12.04 13.53
C ALA A 83 -9.61 -11.55 12.60
N GLU A 84 -10.14 -10.35 12.85
CA GLU A 84 -11.28 -9.84 12.11
C GLU A 84 -10.91 -9.52 10.64
N PRO A 85 -11.67 -10.03 9.66
CA PRO A 85 -11.31 -9.95 8.23
C PRO A 85 -11.57 -8.58 7.59
N TYR A 86 -12.03 -7.61 8.38
CA TYR A 86 -12.42 -6.26 7.93
C TYR A 86 -11.63 -5.14 8.61
N VAL A 87 -10.67 -5.47 9.49
CA VAL A 87 -9.78 -4.47 10.13
C VAL A 87 -8.32 -4.83 9.92
N THR A 88 -7.47 -3.80 9.84
CA THR A 88 -6.03 -3.99 9.66
C THR A 88 -5.37 -4.42 10.97
N PRO A 89 -4.66 -5.56 11.01
CA PRO A 89 -3.90 -5.97 12.19
C PRO A 89 -2.57 -5.22 12.28
N GLY A 90 -2.12 -4.91 13.50
CA GLY A 90 -0.79 -4.37 13.72
C GLY A 90 0.31 -5.38 13.43
N ASN A 91 0.03 -6.66 13.68
CA ASN A 91 0.99 -7.74 13.51
C ASN A 91 0.38 -8.99 12.89
N VAL A 92 1.20 -9.72 12.14
CA VAL A 92 0.94 -11.10 11.75
C VAL A 92 2.16 -11.97 12.08
N ASP A 93 1.91 -13.13 12.68
CA ASP A 93 2.95 -14.08 13.05
C ASP A 93 3.71 -14.58 11.79
N GLY A 94 5.03 -14.44 11.81
CA GLY A 94 5.96 -14.80 10.75
C GLY A 94 6.30 -16.30 10.72
N PRO A 95 7.14 -16.75 9.77
CA PRO A 95 7.36 -18.17 9.46
C PRO A 95 8.01 -18.97 10.60
N ASP A 96 8.74 -18.30 11.50
CA ASP A 96 9.40 -18.95 12.64
C ASP A 96 8.43 -19.15 13.84
N SER A 97 7.18 -18.68 13.74
CA SER A 97 6.15 -18.87 14.76
C SER A 97 5.37 -20.18 14.54
N ALA A 98 5.04 -20.87 15.63
CA ALA A 98 4.13 -22.02 15.60
C ALA A 98 2.70 -21.67 15.12
N CYS A 99 2.35 -20.37 15.15
CA CYS A 99 1.06 -19.85 14.70
C CYS A 99 1.19 -18.98 13.45
N PHE A 100 2.05 -19.36 12.50
CA PHE A 100 2.28 -18.63 11.26
C PHE A 100 0.97 -18.18 10.59
N GLY A 101 0.87 -16.88 10.32
CA GLY A 101 -0.30 -16.26 9.68
C GLY A 101 -1.38 -15.73 10.61
N ARG A 102 -1.27 -15.97 11.93
CA ARG A 102 -2.19 -15.42 12.91
C ARG A 102 -2.07 -13.90 13.01
N GLY A 103 -3.17 -13.20 12.83
CA GLY A 103 -3.30 -11.76 13.04
C GLY A 103 -3.44 -11.42 14.52
N SER A 104 -2.90 -10.27 14.91
CA SER A 104 -3.04 -9.74 16.28
C SER A 104 -2.94 -8.21 16.30
N TRP A 105 -3.30 -7.63 17.45
CA TRP A 105 -3.28 -6.17 17.66
C TRP A 105 -4.15 -5.43 16.62
N THR A 106 -5.37 -5.92 16.44
CA THR A 106 -6.35 -5.34 15.52
C THR A 106 -6.91 -4.02 16.05
N TRP A 107 -7.57 -3.27 15.17
CA TRP A 107 -8.17 -1.95 15.43
C TRP A 107 -7.18 -0.83 15.76
N TYR A 108 -6.55 -0.87 16.93
CA TYR A 108 -5.78 0.25 17.47
C TYR A 108 -4.31 0.18 17.01
N THR A 109 -4.09 0.46 15.73
CA THR A 109 -2.77 0.43 15.11
C THR A 109 -2.63 1.51 14.03
N GLY A 110 -1.44 2.13 13.96
CA GLY A 110 -1.09 3.03 12.85
C GLY A 110 -1.03 2.33 11.49
N SER A 111 -1.03 0.99 11.47
CA SER A 111 -1.05 0.19 10.24
C SER A 111 -2.27 0.49 9.37
N ALA A 112 -3.43 0.78 9.97
CA ALA A 112 -4.64 1.12 9.22
C ALA A 112 -4.46 2.43 8.43
N ALA A 113 -3.90 3.46 9.06
CA ALA A 113 -3.62 4.75 8.41
C ALA A 113 -2.59 4.58 7.29
N TRP A 114 -1.53 3.81 7.52
CA TRP A 114 -0.53 3.55 6.49
C TRP A 114 -1.03 2.68 5.35
N MET A 115 -1.81 1.63 5.61
CA MET A 115 -2.45 0.83 4.55
C MET A 115 -3.33 1.70 3.65
N LEU A 116 -4.14 2.58 4.24
CA LEU A 116 -4.94 3.54 3.48
C LEU A 116 -4.06 4.49 2.67
N LYS A 117 -3.02 5.05 3.31
CA LYS A 117 -2.09 5.98 2.67
C LYS A 117 -1.38 5.35 1.48
N VAL A 118 -0.77 4.17 1.63
CA VAL A 118 -0.06 3.52 0.52
C VAL A 118 -1.01 3.03 -0.57
N GLY A 119 -2.25 2.65 -0.23
CA GLY A 119 -3.27 2.31 -1.22
C GLY A 119 -3.65 3.52 -2.08
N ILE A 120 -3.99 4.66 -1.46
CA ILE A 120 -4.47 5.86 -2.17
C ILE A 120 -3.32 6.66 -2.78
N GLU A 121 -2.32 7.00 -1.97
CA GLU A 121 -1.22 7.89 -2.36
C GLU A 121 -0.09 7.16 -3.08
N GLY A 122 0.13 5.87 -2.78
CA GLY A 122 1.14 5.05 -3.44
C GLY A 122 0.61 4.39 -4.71
N ILE A 123 -0.24 3.37 -4.55
CA ILE A 123 -0.71 2.52 -5.64
C ILE A 123 -1.61 3.30 -6.60
N LEU A 124 -2.69 3.91 -6.10
CA LEU A 124 -3.55 4.75 -6.95
C LEU A 124 -2.90 6.08 -7.30
N GLY A 125 -1.86 6.50 -6.57
CA GLY A 125 -1.06 7.66 -6.91
C GLY A 125 -1.72 9.03 -6.70
N VAL A 126 -2.87 9.09 -6.02
CA VAL A 126 -3.65 10.33 -5.84
C VAL A 126 -3.21 11.03 -4.55
N ARG A 127 -2.40 12.09 -4.70
CA ARG A 127 -1.63 12.72 -3.62
C ARG A 127 -1.90 14.21 -3.54
N PRO A 128 -2.36 14.76 -2.40
CA PRO A 128 -2.38 16.21 -2.23
C PRO A 128 -0.95 16.74 -2.14
N VAL A 129 -0.60 17.72 -2.97
CA VAL A 129 0.66 18.48 -2.90
C VAL A 129 0.35 19.96 -2.65
N TYR A 130 1.37 20.81 -2.48
CA TYR A 130 1.13 22.22 -2.17
C TYR A 130 0.42 22.93 -3.34
N GLU A 131 0.90 22.68 -4.56
CA GLU A 131 0.51 23.29 -5.81
C GLU A 131 -0.84 22.77 -6.35
N GLY A 132 -1.27 21.58 -5.92
CA GLY A 132 -2.45 20.94 -6.47
C GLY A 132 -2.65 19.50 -6.02
N LEU A 133 -3.29 18.70 -6.86
CA LEU A 133 -3.51 17.28 -6.66
C LEU A 133 -2.66 16.48 -7.64
N LEU A 134 -1.59 15.85 -7.16
CA LEU A 134 -0.77 14.96 -7.97
C LEU A 134 -1.55 13.67 -8.26
N VAL A 135 -1.57 13.25 -9.52
CA VAL A 135 -2.11 11.95 -9.95
C VAL A 135 -1.02 11.20 -10.71
N ASP A 136 -0.32 10.33 -9.99
CA ASP A 136 0.84 9.59 -10.48
C ASP A 136 0.74 8.12 -10.04
N PRO A 137 -0.07 7.31 -10.76
CA PRO A 137 -0.39 5.94 -10.38
C PRO A 137 0.80 4.98 -10.50
N CYS A 138 0.88 4.02 -9.58
CA CYS A 138 1.80 2.89 -9.63
C CYS A 138 1.03 1.59 -9.38
N ILE A 139 0.36 1.11 -10.43
CA ILE A 139 -0.62 0.02 -10.41
C ILE A 139 -0.04 -1.27 -10.99
N PRO A 140 -0.61 -2.45 -10.71
CA PRO A 140 -0.14 -3.67 -11.37
C PRO A 140 -0.46 -3.62 -12.87
N SER A 141 0.44 -4.17 -13.70
CA SER A 141 0.38 -4.08 -15.17
C SER A 141 -0.92 -4.65 -15.76
N HIS A 142 -1.51 -5.66 -15.12
CA HIS A 142 -2.74 -6.29 -15.58
C HIS A 142 -4.02 -5.45 -15.40
N TRP A 143 -3.95 -4.26 -14.80
CA TRP A 143 -5.11 -3.36 -14.71
C TRP A 143 -5.25 -2.53 -15.98
N ASP A 144 -6.45 -2.53 -16.59
CA ASP A 144 -6.81 -1.65 -17.71
C ASP A 144 -6.90 -0.17 -17.29
N GLY A 145 -7.03 0.08 -15.99
CA GLY A 145 -7.29 1.40 -15.44
C GLY A 145 -8.13 1.34 -14.17
N PHE A 146 -8.52 2.51 -13.66
CA PHE A 146 -9.41 2.63 -12.50
C PHE A 146 -10.06 4.03 -12.46
N ARG A 147 -11.06 4.19 -11.58
CA ARG A 147 -11.69 5.49 -11.33
C ARG A 147 -11.64 5.87 -9.85
N VAL A 148 -11.39 7.14 -9.56
CA VAL A 148 -11.39 7.71 -8.21
C VAL A 148 -12.20 9.00 -8.20
N ARG A 149 -13.11 9.13 -7.23
CA ARG A 149 -13.76 10.40 -6.91
C ARG A 149 -13.09 11.00 -5.68
N ARG A 150 -12.40 12.14 -5.85
CA ARG A 150 -11.64 12.79 -4.78
C ARG A 150 -12.18 14.19 -4.51
N VAL A 151 -12.65 14.44 -3.29
CA VAL A 151 -12.94 15.81 -2.81
C VAL A 151 -11.64 16.44 -2.35
N PHE A 152 -11.23 17.59 -2.89
CA PHE A 152 -9.99 18.26 -2.53
C PHE A 152 -10.14 19.78 -2.60
N ARG A 153 -9.79 20.46 -1.50
CA ARG A 153 -9.79 21.93 -1.36
C ARG A 153 -11.05 22.64 -1.90
N GLY A 154 -12.23 22.06 -1.67
CA GLY A 154 -13.51 22.67 -2.05
C GLY A 154 -13.98 22.35 -3.47
N ALA A 155 -13.34 21.44 -4.20
CA ALA A 155 -13.80 20.92 -5.48
C ALA A 155 -13.83 19.38 -5.49
N VAL A 156 -14.55 18.79 -6.44
CA VAL A 156 -14.58 17.34 -6.67
C VAL A 156 -13.81 17.02 -7.95
N TYR A 157 -12.94 16.02 -7.89
CA TYR A 157 -12.17 15.53 -9.04
C TYR A 157 -12.66 14.12 -9.35
N GLU A 158 -13.23 13.94 -10.53
CA GLU A 158 -13.57 12.63 -11.09
C GLU A 158 -12.42 12.17 -11.98
N ILE A 159 -11.56 11.36 -11.40
CA ILE A 159 -10.32 10.90 -12.00
C ILE A 159 -10.57 9.54 -12.66
N GLU A 160 -10.32 9.45 -13.95
CA GLU A 160 -10.26 8.20 -14.71
C GLU A 160 -8.82 7.97 -15.18
N VAL A 161 -8.24 6.85 -14.76
CA VAL A 161 -6.93 6.39 -15.20
C VAL A 161 -7.12 5.26 -16.20
N GLN A 162 -6.44 5.34 -17.34
CA GLN A 162 -6.42 4.33 -18.38
C GLN A 162 -4.99 3.83 -18.58
N ASN A 163 -4.83 2.53 -18.81
CA ASN A 163 -3.54 1.86 -18.97
C ASN A 163 -3.53 0.98 -20.24
N PRO A 164 -3.62 1.59 -21.43
CA PRO A 164 -3.72 0.82 -22.68
C PRO A 164 -2.48 -0.03 -22.96
N ASP A 165 -1.31 0.41 -22.49
CA ASP A 165 -0.03 -0.26 -22.70
C ASP A 165 0.32 -1.25 -21.58
N HIS A 166 -0.57 -1.44 -20.60
CA HIS A 166 -0.37 -2.34 -19.47
C HIS A 166 0.96 -2.10 -18.72
N VAL A 167 1.35 -0.84 -18.56
CA VAL A 167 2.53 -0.44 -17.77
C VAL A 167 2.19 -0.35 -16.28
N SER A 168 3.20 -0.37 -15.41
CA SER A 168 2.98 -0.19 -13.97
C SER A 168 2.92 1.27 -13.53
N SER A 169 3.58 2.16 -14.25
CA SER A 169 3.70 3.59 -13.92
C SER A 169 4.13 4.38 -15.15
N GLY A 170 4.04 5.71 -15.06
CA GLY A 170 4.41 6.62 -16.15
C GLY A 170 3.16 7.25 -16.75
N VAL A 171 3.01 8.56 -16.59
CA VAL A 171 1.87 9.33 -17.12
C VAL A 171 2.26 9.90 -18.48
N ALA A 172 1.64 9.39 -19.54
CA ALA A 172 1.85 9.86 -20.90
C ALA A 172 0.98 11.07 -21.25
N GLU A 173 -0.24 11.13 -20.70
CA GLU A 173 -1.20 12.19 -21.02
C GLU A 173 -2.09 12.53 -19.84
N VAL A 174 -2.40 13.82 -19.71
CA VAL A 174 -3.34 14.37 -18.74
C VAL A 174 -4.31 15.31 -19.45
N VAL A 175 -5.61 15.09 -19.25
CA VAL A 175 -6.69 15.94 -19.74
C VAL A 175 -7.57 16.34 -18.57
N VAL A 176 -7.78 17.65 -18.39
CA VAL A 176 -8.64 18.22 -17.35
C VAL A 176 -9.74 19.02 -18.04
N ASP A 177 -11.00 18.67 -17.79
CA ASP A 177 -12.18 19.29 -18.41
C ASP A 177 -12.08 19.42 -19.94
N SER A 178 -11.66 18.34 -20.60
CA SER A 178 -11.42 18.26 -22.06
C SER A 178 -10.22 19.06 -22.58
N HIS A 179 -9.43 19.69 -21.72
CA HIS A 179 -8.20 20.39 -22.09
C HIS A 179 -6.96 19.61 -21.67
N ARG A 180 -6.04 19.39 -22.62
CA ARG A 180 -4.74 18.80 -22.31
C ARG A 180 -3.94 19.75 -21.42
N GLN A 181 -3.22 19.20 -20.44
CA GLN A 181 -2.25 19.95 -19.67
C GLN A 181 -0.89 19.23 -19.65
N GLU A 182 0.16 20.00 -19.37
CA GLU A 182 1.48 19.47 -19.07
C GLU A 182 1.58 19.08 -17.59
N GLY A 183 2.30 17.99 -17.32
CA GLY A 183 2.48 17.48 -15.98
C GLY A 183 1.23 16.83 -15.36
N ASN A 184 1.46 16.14 -14.25
CA ASN A 184 0.49 15.31 -13.56
C ASN A 184 -0.01 15.90 -12.22
N VAL A 185 0.26 17.18 -11.99
CA VAL A 185 -0.31 17.95 -10.88
C VAL A 185 -1.54 18.69 -11.38
N ILE A 186 -2.72 18.25 -10.95
CA ILE A 186 -3.99 18.86 -11.31
C ILE A 186 -4.19 20.14 -10.46
N PRO A 187 -4.58 21.28 -11.06
CA PRO A 187 -4.81 22.52 -10.33
C PRO A 187 -5.83 22.38 -9.20
N SER A 188 -5.61 23.14 -8.12
CA SER A 188 -6.59 23.26 -7.03
C SER A 188 -7.67 24.28 -7.40
N PHE A 189 -8.77 23.84 -8.05
CA PHE A 189 -9.84 24.73 -8.51
C PHE A 189 -10.59 25.45 -7.39
N GLY A 190 -11.00 24.72 -6.34
CA GLY A 190 -11.63 25.28 -5.13
C GLY A 190 -12.91 26.08 -5.37
N ASP A 191 -13.61 25.82 -6.47
CA ASP A 191 -14.76 26.61 -6.93
C ASP A 191 -16.12 25.93 -6.66
N GLY A 192 -16.14 24.85 -5.89
CA GLY A 192 -17.35 24.09 -5.57
C GLY A 192 -17.83 23.14 -6.67
N ARG A 193 -17.15 23.09 -7.83
CA ARG A 193 -17.58 22.28 -8.98
C ARG A 193 -16.91 20.90 -9.02
N THR A 194 -17.41 20.07 -9.92
CA THR A 194 -16.80 18.80 -10.30
C THR A 194 -15.99 18.99 -11.57
N HIS A 195 -14.73 18.55 -11.52
CA HIS A 195 -13.80 18.55 -12.65
C HIS A 195 -13.52 17.12 -13.09
N THR A 196 -13.49 16.91 -14.39
CA THR A 196 -13.13 15.62 -14.99
C THR A 196 -11.64 15.58 -15.23
N VAL A 197 -10.98 14.52 -14.79
CA VAL A 197 -9.55 14.31 -14.98
C VAL A 197 -9.35 12.96 -15.65
N LYS A 198 -8.77 12.96 -16.84
CA LYS A 198 -8.38 11.74 -17.53
C LYS A 198 -6.87 11.63 -17.54
N ILE A 199 -6.36 10.50 -17.08
CA ILE A 199 -4.95 10.14 -17.07
C ILE A 199 -4.77 8.93 -17.98
N THR A 200 -3.81 9.00 -18.90
CA THR A 200 -3.40 7.84 -19.68
C THR A 200 -1.96 7.49 -19.31
N LEU A 201 -1.75 6.25 -18.87
CA LEU A 201 -0.44 5.71 -18.62
C LEU A 201 0.22 5.26 -19.93
N GLY A 202 1.55 5.32 -19.98
CA GLY A 202 2.36 4.92 -21.14
C GLY A 202 3.85 5.15 -20.89
N THR A 203 4.67 4.68 -21.83
CA THR A 203 6.15 4.83 -21.83
C THR A 203 6.62 6.08 -22.54
#